data_AF-A0AAV3EDQ4-F1
#
_entry.id   AF-A0AAV3EDQ4-F1
#
_cell.length_a   1.000
_cell.length_b   1.000
_cell.length_c   1.000
_cell.angle_alpha   90.00
_cell.angle_beta   90.00
_cell.angle_gamma   90.00
#
_symmetry.space_group_name_H-M   'P 1'
#
loop_
_entity.id
_entity.type
_entity.pdbx_description
1 polymer ?
#
loop_
_entity_poly.entity_id
_entity_poly.type
_entity_poly.pdbx_seq_one_letter_code
_entity_poly.pdbx_strand_id
1 'polypeptide(L)'
;MKLIKKINFMEEKKYVIGLNVAGLLLIFPFSMLFAKLTQLIFRADHYDFSGLDLAYLLIFTFILVVIHEYIHGFFFKFFGKGKAKVKFGFKNGMAYATSPGTFYNRKDFLVIGLAPFVLISLLLTLLAMLGLLSSTLYMPLASIHAAGCVGDFYIALLLLGQTDDILVEDTEVGMNFYQKEEPSQE
;
A
#
# COMPACT_ATOMS: atom_id res chain seq x y z
N MET A 1 27.83 -4.31 6.11
CA MET A 1 26.74 -3.32 5.91
C MET A 1 26.42 -2.68 7.25
N LYS A 2 26.14 -1.37 7.29
CA LYS A 2 25.92 -0.63 8.54
C LYS A 2 24.46 -0.18 8.66
N LEU A 3 23.80 -0.46 9.78
CA LEU A 3 22.46 0.05 10.07
C LEU A 3 22.52 1.58 10.24
N ILE A 4 21.72 2.31 9.46
CA ILE A 4 21.69 3.78 9.47
C ILE A 4 20.36 4.35 9.98
N LYS A 5 19.26 3.60 9.84
CA LYS A 5 17.94 4.04 10.32
C LYS A 5 17.07 2.85 10.67
N LYS A 6 16.32 2.97 11.77
CA LYS A 6 15.32 2.00 12.21
C LYS A 6 14.02 2.72 12.51
N ILE A 7 12.91 2.15 12.04
CA ILE A 7 11.56 2.71 12.20
C ILE A 7 10.64 1.59 12.69
N ASN A 8 10.02 1.76 13.85
CA ASN A 8 9.11 0.77 14.43
C ASN A 8 7.64 1.21 14.24
N PHE A 9 7.07 0.94 13.06
CA PHE A 9 5.70 1.31 12.72
C PHE A 9 4.64 0.73 13.67
N MET A 10 4.86 -0.50 14.14
CA MET A 10 3.85 -1.25 14.89
C MET A 10 3.90 -1.04 16.40
N GLU A 11 4.97 -0.42 16.91
CA GLU A 11 5.21 -0.24 18.35
C GLU A 11 5.17 1.23 18.76
N GLU A 12 5.63 2.14 17.91
CA GLU A 12 5.62 3.57 18.23
C GLU A 12 4.26 4.19 17.90
N LYS A 13 3.54 4.61 18.96
CA LYS A 13 2.21 5.24 18.86
C LYS A 13 2.12 6.39 17.86
N LYS A 14 3.19 7.17 17.69
CA LYS A 14 3.21 8.31 16.76
C LYS A 14 2.99 7.87 15.30
N TYR A 15 3.55 6.71 14.90
CA TYR A 15 3.36 6.20 13.55
C TYR A 15 2.00 5.56 13.39
N VAL A 16 1.55 4.76 14.37
CA VAL A 16 0.21 4.17 14.37
C VAL A 16 -0.85 5.26 14.24
N ILE A 17 -0.83 6.27 15.12
CA ILE A 17 -1.81 7.35 15.10
C ILE A 17 -1.63 8.22 13.85
N GLY A 18 -0.38 8.61 13.54
CA GLY A 18 -0.08 9.48 12.42
C GLY A 18 -0.52 8.92 11.07
N LEU A 19 -0.25 7.63 10.81
CA LEU A 19 -0.64 6.97 9.56
C LEU A 19 -2.16 6.77 9.47
N ASN A 20 -2.83 6.38 10.55
CA ASN A 20 -4.30 6.26 10.55
C ASN A 20 -4.98 7.62 10.31
N VAL A 21 -4.52 8.69 10.98
CA VAL A 21 -5.04 10.05 10.75
C VAL A 21 -4.73 10.50 9.32
N ALA A 22 -3.52 10.28 8.82
CA ALA A 22 -3.16 10.62 7.46
C ALA A 22 -4.02 9.86 6.43
N GLY A 23 -4.29 8.57 6.65
CA GLY A 23 -5.20 7.78 5.80
C GLY A 23 -6.61 8.35 5.78
N LEU A 24 -7.15 8.71 6.95
CA LEU A 24 -8.45 9.39 7.05
C LEU A 24 -8.45 10.74 6.34
N LEU A 25 -7.36 11.49 6.34
CA LEU A 25 -7.26 12.75 5.61
C LEU A 25 -7.10 12.53 4.10
N LEU A 26 -6.42 11.47 3.68
CA LEU A 26 -6.24 11.13 2.26
C LEU A 26 -7.54 10.66 1.61
N ILE A 27 -8.56 10.26 2.38
CA ILE A 27 -9.86 9.91 1.79
C ILE A 27 -10.46 11.06 0.99
N PHE A 28 -10.26 12.32 1.40
CA PHE A 28 -10.83 13.49 0.75
C PHE A 28 -10.26 13.72 -0.67
N PRO A 29 -8.92 13.87 -0.86
CA PRO A 29 -8.37 14.06 -2.20
C PRO A 29 -8.60 12.84 -3.11
N PHE A 30 -8.54 11.61 -2.58
CA PHE A 30 -8.83 10.43 -3.40
C PHE A 30 -10.30 10.32 -3.78
N SER A 31 -11.23 10.66 -2.88
CA SER A 31 -12.66 10.73 -3.21
C SER A 31 -12.93 11.78 -4.28
N MET A 32 -12.26 12.94 -4.25
CA MET A 32 -12.37 13.95 -5.31
C MET A 32 -11.84 13.42 -6.65
N LEU A 33 -10.71 12.71 -6.65
CA LEU A 33 -10.14 12.09 -7.85
C LEU A 33 -11.07 11.03 -8.44
N PHE A 34 -11.52 10.07 -7.63
CA PHE A 34 -12.36 8.97 -8.10
C PHE A 34 -13.79 9.42 -8.41
N ALA A 35 -14.31 10.46 -7.77
CA ALA A 35 -15.57 11.08 -8.18
C ALA A 35 -15.48 11.64 -9.60
N LYS A 36 -14.40 12.34 -9.94
CA LYS A 36 -14.16 12.84 -11.32
C LYS A 36 -14.03 11.69 -12.33
N LEU A 37 -13.32 10.62 -11.98
CA LEU A 37 -13.22 9.43 -12.84
C LEU A 37 -14.58 8.74 -13.01
N THR A 38 -15.38 8.66 -11.94
CA THR A 38 -16.74 8.10 -12.01
C THR A 38 -17.63 8.92 -12.95
N GLN A 39 -17.59 10.25 -12.86
CA GLN A 39 -18.31 11.13 -13.79
C GLN A 39 -17.87 10.90 -15.25
N LEU A 40 -16.57 10.72 -15.49
CA LEU A 40 -16.04 10.48 -16.84
C LEU A 40 -16.47 9.11 -17.40
N ILE A 41 -16.46 8.06 -16.58
CA ILE A 41 -16.78 6.69 -16.99
C ILE A 41 -18.29 6.49 -17.15
N PHE A 42 -19.08 6.93 -16.17
CA PHE A 42 -20.51 6.62 -16.08
C PHE A 42 -21.42 7.75 -16.56
N ARG A 43 -20.90 8.98 -16.73
CA ARG A 43 -21.68 10.19 -17.07
C ARG A 43 -22.87 10.40 -16.12
N ALA A 44 -22.69 10.05 -14.85
CA ALA A 44 -23.71 10.11 -13.83
C ALA A 44 -23.40 11.24 -12.83
N ASP A 45 -24.41 12.06 -12.53
CA ASP A 45 -24.31 13.21 -11.63
C ASP A 45 -24.91 12.93 -10.24
N HIS A 46 -25.68 11.85 -10.10
CA HIS A 46 -26.33 11.45 -8.85
C HIS A 46 -26.17 9.94 -8.61
N TYR A 47 -25.94 9.57 -7.35
CA TYR A 47 -25.71 8.20 -6.91
C TYR A 47 -26.65 7.88 -5.75
N ASP A 48 -27.61 6.99 -5.98
CA ASP A 48 -28.46 6.48 -4.91
C ASP A 48 -27.73 5.34 -4.21
N PHE A 49 -27.06 5.66 -3.11
CA PHE A 49 -26.34 4.68 -2.31
C PHE A 49 -27.31 3.93 -1.38
N SER A 50 -27.46 2.63 -1.59
CA SER A 50 -28.37 1.78 -0.82
C SER A 50 -27.66 1.08 0.35
N GLY A 51 -28.45 0.47 1.25
CA GLY A 51 -27.90 -0.39 2.30
C GLY A 51 -27.20 -1.64 1.77
N LEU A 52 -27.60 -2.14 0.59
CA LEU A 52 -26.91 -3.26 -0.06
C LEU A 52 -25.55 -2.83 -0.62
N ASP A 53 -25.44 -1.61 -1.16
CA ASP A 53 -24.16 -1.06 -1.60
C ASP A 53 -23.19 -0.95 -0.42
N LEU A 54 -23.66 -0.58 0.77
CA LEU A 54 -22.84 -0.56 1.99
C LEU A 54 -22.31 -1.97 2.33
N ALA A 55 -23.16 -2.99 2.27
CA ALA A 55 -22.75 -4.36 2.55
C ALA A 55 -21.68 -4.85 1.55
N TYR A 56 -21.88 -4.60 0.25
CA TYR A 56 -20.90 -4.94 -0.78
C TYR A 56 -19.60 -4.15 -0.62
N LEU A 57 -19.68 -2.86 -0.30
CA LEU A 57 -18.53 -2.00 -0.05
C LEU A 57 -17.65 -2.58 1.07
N LEU A 58 -18.24 -2.99 2.18
CA LEU A 58 -17.50 -3.58 3.31
C LEU A 58 -16.85 -4.91 2.94
N ILE A 59 -17.60 -5.80 2.25
CA ILE A 59 -17.10 -7.10 1.80
C ILE A 59 -15.92 -6.92 0.84
N PHE A 60 -16.08 -6.10 -0.21
CA PHE A 60 -15.03 -5.88 -1.19
C PHE A 60 -13.84 -5.12 -0.62
N THR A 61 -14.04 -4.20 0.31
CA THR A 61 -12.92 -3.55 1.02
C THR A 61 -12.08 -4.58 1.75
N PHE A 62 -12.71 -5.52 2.49
CA PHE A 62 -11.99 -6.59 3.17
C PHE A 62 -11.21 -7.48 2.19
N ILE A 63 -11.85 -7.86 1.08
CA ILE A 63 -11.19 -8.65 0.01
C ILE A 63 -9.99 -7.88 -0.57
N LEU A 64 -10.13 -6.57 -0.83
CA LEU A 64 -9.07 -5.74 -1.37
C LEU A 64 -7.89 -5.62 -0.40
N VAL A 65 -8.12 -5.52 0.91
CA VAL A 65 -7.05 -5.55 1.92
C VAL A 65 -6.26 -6.87 1.83
N VAL A 66 -6.96 -8.01 1.73
CA VAL A 66 -6.29 -9.31 1.57
C VAL A 66 -5.49 -9.38 0.27
N ILE A 67 -6.06 -8.94 -0.86
CA ILE A 67 -5.38 -8.89 -2.16
C ILE A 67 -4.17 -7.95 -2.10
N HIS A 68 -4.31 -6.80 -1.45
CA HIS A 68 -3.25 -5.81 -1.27
C HIS A 68 -2.02 -6.44 -0.62
N GLU A 69 -2.20 -7.10 0.52
CA GLU A 69 -1.09 -7.78 1.19
C GLU A 69 -0.51 -8.91 0.34
N TYR A 70 -1.33 -9.67 -0.38
CA TYR A 70 -0.83 -10.70 -1.30
C TYR A 70 0.03 -10.13 -2.42
N ILE A 71 -0.28 -8.94 -2.94
CA ILE A 71 0.55 -8.26 -3.93
C ILE A 71 1.91 -7.91 -3.32
N HIS A 72 1.95 -7.31 -2.12
CA HIS A 72 3.21 -7.09 -1.39
C HIS A 72 4.00 -8.39 -1.24
N GLY A 73 3.35 -9.45 -0.76
CA GLY A 73 3.96 -10.77 -0.59
C GLY A 73 4.51 -11.37 -1.89
N PHE A 74 3.81 -11.19 -3.01
CA PHE A 74 4.29 -11.60 -4.33
C PHE A 74 5.58 -10.85 -4.69
N PHE A 75 5.61 -9.52 -4.56
CA PHE A 75 6.78 -8.73 -4.91
C PHE A 75 7.96 -8.95 -3.95
N PHE A 76 7.71 -9.18 -2.65
CA PHE A 76 8.74 -9.63 -1.73
C PHE A 76 9.39 -10.94 -2.19
N LYS A 77 8.60 -11.95 -2.59
CA LYS A 77 9.15 -13.20 -3.13
C LYS A 77 9.89 -13.00 -4.45
N PHE A 78 9.35 -12.16 -5.33
CA PHE A 78 9.94 -11.89 -6.64
C PHE A 78 11.33 -11.24 -6.51
N PHE A 79 11.43 -10.11 -5.81
CA PHE A 79 12.70 -9.41 -5.61
C PHE A 79 13.63 -10.13 -4.62
N GLY A 80 13.07 -10.88 -3.67
CA GLY A 80 13.81 -11.76 -2.76
C GLY A 80 14.29 -13.05 -3.42
N LYS A 81 14.14 -13.20 -4.75
CA LYS A 81 14.60 -14.35 -5.55
C LYS A 81 14.11 -15.70 -5.00
N GLY A 82 12.86 -15.72 -4.50
CA GLY A 82 12.23 -16.90 -3.90
C GLY A 82 12.72 -17.27 -2.49
N LYS A 83 13.74 -16.59 -1.94
CA LYS A 83 14.28 -16.85 -0.60
C LYS A 83 13.56 -16.07 0.51
N ALA A 84 12.82 -15.05 0.14
CA ALA A 84 12.04 -14.23 1.06
C ALA A 84 10.99 -15.06 1.82
N LYS A 85 11.02 -14.97 3.15
CA LYS A 85 10.00 -15.54 4.03
C LYS A 85 8.94 -14.49 4.32
N VAL A 86 7.84 -14.54 3.58
CA VAL A 86 6.72 -13.61 3.76
C VAL A 86 5.84 -14.05 4.92
N LYS A 87 5.53 -13.12 5.82
CA LYS A 87 4.54 -13.27 6.90
C LYS A 87 3.46 -12.23 6.75
N PHE A 88 2.22 -12.61 7.06
CA PHE A 88 1.06 -11.72 7.05
C PHE A 88 0.53 -11.55 8.47
N GLY A 89 -0.04 -10.38 8.76
CA GLY A 89 -0.69 -10.14 10.02
C GLY A 89 -1.57 -8.90 10.01
N PHE A 90 -2.19 -8.67 11.16
CA PHE A 90 -2.98 -7.47 11.43
C PHE A 90 -2.70 -6.99 12.85
N LYS A 91 -2.33 -5.71 13.00
CA LYS A 91 -2.03 -5.12 14.31
C LYS A 91 -2.34 -3.64 14.30
N ASN A 92 -2.96 -3.14 15.36
CA ASN A 92 -3.26 -1.71 15.56
C ASN A 92 -3.98 -1.04 14.37
N GLY A 93 -4.90 -1.75 13.73
CA GLY A 93 -5.66 -1.22 12.59
C GLY A 93 -4.95 -1.34 11.23
N MET A 94 -3.76 -1.94 11.17
CA MET A 94 -2.98 -2.10 9.95
C MET A 94 -2.86 -3.58 9.60
N ALA A 95 -3.28 -3.95 8.39
CA ALA A 95 -2.83 -5.18 7.76
C ALA A 95 -1.37 -4.99 7.29
N TYR A 96 -0.61 -6.08 7.25
CA TYR A 96 0.76 -6.02 6.75
C TYR A 96 1.23 -7.36 6.19
N ALA A 97 2.10 -7.27 5.19
CA ALA A 97 3.01 -8.30 4.73
C ALA A 97 4.44 -7.87 5.08
N THR A 98 5.24 -8.77 5.65
CA THR A 98 6.64 -8.49 6.01
C THR A 98 7.55 -9.61 5.55
N SER A 99 8.85 -9.30 5.36
CA SER A 99 9.86 -10.23 4.86
C SER A 99 11.18 -10.17 5.66
N PRO A 100 11.15 -10.53 6.96
CA PRO A 100 12.31 -10.42 7.85
C PRO A 100 13.50 -11.25 7.35
N GLY A 101 14.70 -10.69 7.49
CA GLY A 101 15.96 -11.32 7.07
C GLY A 101 16.24 -11.25 5.56
N THR A 102 15.41 -10.55 4.78
CA THR A 102 15.67 -10.31 3.35
C THR A 102 15.92 -8.83 3.10
N PHE A 103 16.93 -8.55 2.28
CA PHE A 103 17.39 -7.19 1.99
C PHE A 103 17.10 -6.83 0.55
N TYR A 104 16.46 -5.68 0.35
CA TYR A 104 16.06 -5.17 -0.96
C TYR A 104 16.77 -3.86 -1.24
N ASN A 105 17.08 -3.59 -2.51
CA ASN A 105 17.58 -2.27 -2.88
C ASN A 105 16.44 -1.24 -2.87
N ARG A 106 16.78 0.05 -2.90
CA ARG A 106 15.81 1.16 -2.86
C ARG A 106 14.71 1.05 -3.92
N LYS A 107 15.07 0.70 -5.16
CA LYS A 107 14.13 0.65 -6.30
C LYS A 107 13.19 -0.53 -6.19
N ASP A 108 13.70 -1.70 -5.83
CA ASP A 108 12.89 -2.90 -5.60
C ASP A 108 11.86 -2.64 -4.50
N PHE A 109 12.26 -2.00 -3.40
CA PHE A 109 11.35 -1.70 -2.30
C PHE A 109 10.31 -0.63 -2.68
N LEU A 110 10.66 0.36 -3.51
CA LEU A 110 9.67 1.29 -4.08
C LEU A 110 8.62 0.56 -4.90
N VAL A 111 9.02 -0.44 -5.71
CA VAL A 111 8.08 -1.26 -6.47
C VAL A 111 7.21 -2.09 -5.55
N ILE A 112 7.79 -2.76 -4.55
CA ILE A 112 7.03 -3.53 -3.54
C ILE A 112 5.96 -2.64 -2.92
N GLY A 113 6.35 -1.49 -2.35
CA GLY A 113 5.44 -0.58 -1.67
C GLY A 113 4.32 -0.03 -2.57
N LEU A 114 4.65 0.43 -3.78
CA LEU A 114 3.67 1.12 -4.63
C LEU A 114 2.83 0.19 -5.52
N ALA A 115 3.21 -1.08 -5.65
CA ALA A 115 2.52 -2.02 -6.54
C ALA A 115 1.04 -2.22 -6.19
N PRO A 116 0.62 -2.42 -4.92
CA PRO A 116 -0.80 -2.60 -4.62
C PRO A 116 -1.65 -1.38 -5.00
N PHE A 117 -1.16 -0.17 -4.73
CA PHE A 117 -1.85 1.06 -5.13
C PHE A 117 -2.09 1.08 -6.64
N VAL A 118 -1.03 0.87 -7.43
CA VAL A 118 -1.10 0.93 -8.90
C VAL A 118 -1.99 -0.18 -9.46
N LEU A 119 -1.72 -1.44 -9.09
CA LEU A 119 -2.39 -2.59 -9.70
C LEU A 119 -3.88 -2.65 -9.35
N ILE A 120 -4.24 -2.43 -8.08
CA ILE A 120 -5.65 -2.48 -7.67
C ILE A 120 -6.42 -1.28 -8.20
N SER A 121 -5.85 -0.06 -8.18
CA SER A 121 -6.55 1.12 -8.72
C SER A 121 -6.83 0.99 -10.22
N LEU A 122 -5.86 0.46 -10.98
CA LEU A 122 -6.04 0.16 -12.40
C LEU A 122 -7.08 -0.93 -12.62
N LEU A 123 -7.05 -2.01 -11.84
CA LEU A 123 -8.04 -3.10 -11.94
C LEU A 123 -9.46 -2.60 -11.65
N LEU A 124 -9.68 -1.85 -10.56
CA LEU A 124 -10.99 -1.31 -10.23
C LEU A 124 -11.51 -0.37 -11.33
N THR A 125 -10.63 0.46 -11.88
CA THR A 125 -10.98 1.38 -12.98
C THR A 125 -11.32 0.61 -14.26
N LEU A 126 -10.57 -0.44 -14.57
CA LEU A 126 -10.86 -1.31 -15.70
C LEU A 126 -12.21 -2.02 -15.54
N LEU A 127 -12.50 -2.57 -14.36
CA LEU A 127 -13.79 -3.21 -14.06
C LEU A 127 -14.96 -2.23 -14.19
N ALA A 128 -14.78 -0.98 -13.75
CA ALA A 128 -15.76 0.08 -13.94
C ALA A 128 -15.98 0.41 -15.42
N MET A 129 -14.91 0.54 -16.22
CA MET A 129 -15.00 0.79 -17.67
C MET A 129 -15.66 -0.35 -18.43
N LEU A 130 -15.52 -1.59 -17.96
CA LEU A 130 -16.18 -2.77 -18.53
C LEU A 130 -17.63 -2.94 -18.05
N GLY A 131 -18.14 -2.04 -17.19
CA GLY A 131 -19.48 -2.13 -16.61
C GLY A 131 -19.66 -3.25 -15.59
N LEU A 132 -18.56 -3.84 -15.10
CA LEU A 132 -18.56 -4.92 -14.10
C LEU A 132 -18.58 -4.39 -12.66
N LEU A 133 -18.39 -3.09 -12.48
CA LEU A 133 -18.46 -2.41 -11.20
C LEU A 133 -19.38 -1.20 -11.33
N SER A 134 -20.40 -1.10 -10.48
CA SER A 134 -21.30 0.06 -10.49
C SER A 134 -20.55 1.31 -10.05
N SER A 135 -21.05 2.48 -10.46
CA SER A 135 -20.52 3.76 -9.99
C SER A 135 -20.64 3.95 -8.48
N THR A 136 -21.74 3.46 -7.88
CA THR A 136 -21.99 3.47 -6.42
C THR A 136 -20.96 2.68 -5.63
N LEU A 137 -20.33 1.66 -6.23
CA LEU A 137 -19.29 0.85 -5.60
C LEU A 137 -17.87 1.29 -6.01
N TYR A 138 -17.65 1.61 -7.29
CA TYR A 138 -16.34 1.99 -7.81
C TYR A 138 -15.74 3.18 -7.05
N MET A 139 -16.50 4.27 -6.93
CA MET A 139 -16.01 5.51 -6.31
C MET A 139 -15.56 5.28 -4.86
N PRO A 140 -16.40 4.76 -3.94
CA PRO A 140 -15.96 4.57 -2.56
C PRO A 140 -14.91 3.46 -2.42
N LEU A 141 -14.99 2.35 -3.17
CA LEU A 141 -13.97 1.29 -3.09
C LEU A 141 -12.58 1.78 -3.49
N ALA A 142 -12.49 2.46 -4.63
CA ALA A 142 -11.22 2.97 -5.12
C ALA A 142 -10.64 4.05 -4.19
N SER A 143 -11.51 4.89 -3.62
CA SER A 143 -11.11 5.92 -2.66
C SER A 143 -10.59 5.34 -1.35
N ILE A 144 -11.31 4.37 -0.77
CA ILE A 144 -10.91 3.69 0.47
C ILE A 144 -9.61 2.92 0.27
N HIS A 145 -9.49 2.18 -0.85
CA HIS A 145 -8.25 1.48 -1.21
C HIS A 145 -7.06 2.44 -1.32
N ALA A 146 -7.21 3.51 -2.10
CA ALA A 146 -6.14 4.48 -2.31
C ALA A 146 -5.72 5.19 -1.02
N ALA A 147 -6.67 5.60 -0.19
CA ALA A 147 -6.40 6.17 1.12
C ALA A 147 -5.75 5.15 2.09
N GLY A 148 -6.13 3.88 1.99
CA GLY A 148 -5.56 2.76 2.75
C GLY A 148 -4.09 2.50 2.44
N CYS A 149 -3.60 2.87 1.25
CA CYS A 149 -2.19 2.77 0.85
C CYS A 149 -1.28 3.83 1.52
N VAL A 150 -1.76 4.55 2.54
CA VAL A 150 -1.01 5.62 3.22
C VAL A 150 0.33 5.15 3.81
N GLY A 151 0.38 3.93 4.34
CA GLY A 151 1.62 3.33 4.84
C GLY A 151 2.66 3.18 3.72
N ASP A 152 2.21 2.70 2.56
CA ASP A 152 3.05 2.51 1.38
C ASP A 152 3.59 3.85 0.85
N PHE A 153 2.74 4.87 0.78
CA PHE A 153 3.15 6.21 0.35
C PHE A 153 4.16 6.80 1.32
N TYR A 154 3.96 6.63 2.62
CA TYR A 154 4.93 7.08 3.62
C TYR A 154 6.27 6.38 3.45
N ILE A 155 6.28 5.07 3.26
CA ILE A 155 7.51 4.30 3.00
C ILE A 155 8.17 4.76 1.68
N ALA A 156 7.41 4.96 0.63
CA ALA A 156 7.92 5.45 -0.64
C ALA A 156 8.57 6.83 -0.50
N LEU A 157 7.94 7.76 0.22
CA LEU A 157 8.52 9.08 0.52
C LEU A 157 9.82 8.97 1.32
N LEU A 158 9.88 8.06 2.30
CA LEU A 158 11.12 7.80 3.04
C LEU A 158 12.24 7.32 2.11
N LEU A 159 11.93 6.38 1.20
CA LEU A 159 12.90 5.82 0.24
C LEU A 159 13.35 6.83 -0.81
N LEU A 160 12.46 7.71 -1.28
CA LEU A 160 12.80 8.79 -2.21
C LEU A 160 13.78 9.79 -1.61
N GLY A 161 13.78 9.94 -0.27
CA GLY A 161 14.77 10.74 0.46
C GLY A 161 16.11 10.06 0.72
N GLN A 162 16.36 8.84 0.20
CA GLN A 162 17.62 8.11 0.38
C GLN A 162 18.39 7.98 -0.94
N THR A 163 19.71 7.73 -0.86
CA THR A 163 20.55 7.41 -2.03
C THR A 163 20.30 5.97 -2.51
N ASP A 164 20.81 5.60 -3.70
CA ASP A 164 20.67 4.23 -4.25
C ASP A 164 21.55 3.17 -3.54
N ASP A 165 22.45 3.59 -2.65
CA ASP A 165 23.42 2.73 -1.97
C ASP A 165 22.90 2.14 -0.64
N ILE A 166 21.60 2.21 -0.43
CA ILE A 166 20.95 1.60 0.72
C ILE A 166 20.43 0.19 0.43
N LEU A 167 20.27 -0.58 1.50
CA LEU A 167 19.50 -1.81 1.56
C LEU A 167 18.41 -1.66 2.61
N VAL A 168 17.24 -2.25 2.35
CA VAL A 168 16.04 -2.14 3.17
C VAL A 168 15.63 -3.53 3.59
N GLU A 169 15.38 -3.70 4.88
CA GLU A 169 14.78 -4.90 5.45
C GLU A 169 13.42 -4.52 6.05
N ASP A 170 12.39 -5.26 5.64
CA ASP A 170 11.07 -5.23 6.29
C ASP A 170 11.05 -6.26 7.41
N THR A 171 10.74 -5.82 8.62
CA THR A 171 10.72 -6.62 9.85
C THR A 171 9.31 -6.66 10.43
N GLU A 172 9.06 -7.57 11.37
CA GLU A 172 7.73 -7.74 11.98
C GLU A 172 7.18 -6.50 12.68
N VAL A 173 8.03 -5.54 13.06
CA VAL A 173 7.64 -4.34 13.78
C VAL A 173 7.83 -3.04 12.99
N GLY A 174 8.48 -3.12 11.82
CA GLY A 174 8.73 -1.98 10.95
C GLY A 174 9.93 -2.19 10.01
N MET A 175 10.77 -1.19 9.81
CA MET A 175 11.81 -1.24 8.76
C MET A 175 13.19 -0.84 9.26
N ASN A 176 14.21 -1.52 8.72
CA ASN A 176 15.61 -1.21 8.92
C ASN A 176 16.24 -0.77 7.58
N PHE A 177 17.04 0.29 7.62
CA PHE A 177 17.79 0.81 6.48
C PHE A 177 19.28 0.66 6.75
N TYR A 178 20.00 0.10 5.78
CA TYR A 178 21.43 -0.19 5.86
C TYR A 178 22.18 0.53 4.75
N GLN A 179 23.36 1.04 5.05
CA GLN A 179 24.33 1.49 4.05
C GLN A 179 25.15 0.30 3.57
N LYS A 180 25.30 0.14 2.25
CA LYS A 180 26.28 -0.79 1.67
C LYS A 180 27.68 -0.31 2.06
N GLU A 181 28.50 -1.18 2.64
CA GLU A 181 29.92 -0.88 2.82
C GLU A 181 30.59 -0.97 1.46
N GLU A 182 31.45 0.00 1.13
CA GLU A 182 32.36 -0.14 0.00
C GLU A 182 33.26 -1.35 0.27
N PRO A 183 33.55 -2.19 -0.74
CA PRO A 183 34.54 -3.24 -0.58
C PRO A 183 35.85 -2.57 -0.15
N SER A 184 36.43 -3.02 0.96
CA SER A 184 37.76 -2.59 1.38
C SER A 184 38.71 -2.78 0.21
N GLN A 185 39.31 -1.69 -0.26
CA GLN A 185 40.44 -1.77 -1.18
C GLN A 185 41.60 -2.37 -0.38
N GLU A 186 41.79 -3.69 -0.49
CA GLU A 186 43.03 -4.36 -0.12
C GLU A 186 44.13 -4.07 -1.15
#